data_AF-A0AAE2EE08-F1
#
_entry.id   AF-A0AAE2EE08-F1
#
_cell.length_a   1.000
_cell.length_b   1.000
_cell.length_c   1.000
_cell.angle_alpha   90.00
_cell.angle_beta   90.00
_cell.angle_gamma   90.00
#
_symmetry.space_group_name_H-M   'P 1'
#
loop_
_entity.id
_entity.type
_entity.pdbx_description
1 polymer ?
#
loop_
_entity_poly.entity_id
_entity_poly.type
_entity_poly.pdbx_seq_one_letter_code
_entity_poly.pdbx_strand_id
1 'polypeptide(L)'
;MFRGVSAFPLTPLKNGTFDEQAFTHLLSPVVEAGVYSVLAGLFPKAALAIARSGKSTESERLEPLWDLFRRYGSVRVIAAAAEMRGKVATPGLPFPLQAIQGEPREALSAILAELELA
;
A
#
# COMPACT_ATOMS: atom_id res chain seq x y z
N MET A 1 -12.44 8.98 13.21
CA MET A 1 -11.47 8.73 14.31
C MET A 1 -10.93 7.32 14.12
N PHE A 2 -9.70 7.17 13.62
CA PHE A 2 -9.10 5.85 13.41
C PHE A 2 -8.69 5.27 14.78
N ARG A 3 -9.26 4.12 15.15
CA ARG A 3 -8.86 3.33 16.32
C ARG A 3 -8.19 2.06 15.81
N GLY A 4 -6.88 2.14 15.62
CA GLY A 4 -6.03 1.05 15.16
C GLY A 4 -4.61 1.55 14.91
N VAL A 5 -3.61 0.78 15.36
CA VAL A 5 -2.20 1.14 15.21
C VAL A 5 -1.78 0.92 13.75
N SER A 6 -1.26 1.96 13.11
CA SER A 6 -0.57 1.84 11.83
C SER A 6 0.81 1.23 12.10
N ALA A 7 1.04 0.00 11.67
CA ALA A 7 2.33 -0.66 11.79
C ALA A 7 2.97 -0.80 10.40
N PHE A 8 4.06 -0.08 10.17
CA PHE A 8 5.07 -0.45 9.18
C PHE A 8 6.04 -1.39 9.90
N PRO A 9 5.93 -2.73 9.76
CA PRO A 9 6.95 -3.60 10.29
C PRO A 9 8.28 -3.28 9.60
N LEU A 10 9.36 -3.20 10.38
CA LEU A 10 10.71 -3.20 9.83
C LEU A 10 10.85 -4.46 8.97
N THR A 11 11.25 -4.33 7.70
CA THR A 11 11.54 -5.48 6.83
C THR A 11 12.70 -6.26 7.46
N PRO A 12 12.47 -7.47 8.00
CA PRO A 12 13.51 -8.20 8.67
C PRO A 12 14.51 -8.71 7.64
N LEU A 13 15.79 -8.45 7.94
CA LEU A 13 16.92 -8.91 7.15
C LEU A 13 17.78 -9.83 8.01
N LYS A 14 18.25 -10.93 7.43
CA LYS A 14 19.25 -11.82 8.00
C LYS A 14 20.46 -11.81 7.09
N ASN A 15 21.59 -11.30 7.56
CA ASN A 15 22.82 -11.15 6.75
C ASN A 15 22.62 -10.34 5.45
N GLY A 16 21.76 -9.31 5.49
CA GLY A 16 21.47 -8.46 4.34
C GLY A 16 20.50 -9.06 3.32
N THR A 17 20.02 -10.29 3.54
CA THR A 17 18.95 -10.90 2.72
C THR A 17 17.63 -10.86 3.47
N PHE A 18 16.53 -10.86 2.72
CA PHE A 18 15.18 -10.87 3.29
C PHE A 18 14.90 -12.14 4.09
N ASP A 19 14.45 -12.00 5.32
CA ASP A 19 14.05 -13.10 6.19
C ASP A 19 12.53 -13.29 6.12
N GLU A 20 12.08 -14.14 5.19
CA GLU A 20 10.66 -14.40 4.93
C GLU A 20 9.93 -14.98 6.15
N GLN A 21 10.60 -15.80 6.96
CA GLN A 21 10.00 -16.45 8.11
C GLN A 21 9.77 -15.44 9.23
N ALA A 22 10.77 -14.59 9.51
CA ALA A 22 10.63 -13.48 10.45
C ALA A 22 9.57 -12.48 9.97
N PHE A 23 9.50 -12.19 8.68
CA PHE A 23 8.50 -11.29 8.12
C PHE A 23 7.08 -11.85 8.26
N THR A 24 6.90 -13.13 7.97
CA THR A 24 5.63 -13.83 8.14
C THR A 24 5.21 -13.84 9.60
N HIS A 25 6.13 -14.07 10.54
CA HIS A 25 5.86 -13.98 11.98
C HIS A 25 5.48 -12.56 12.43
N LEU A 26 6.07 -11.52 11.84
CA LEU A 26 5.70 -10.12 12.13
C LEU A 26 4.33 -9.76 11.54
N LEU A 27 4.00 -10.27 10.35
CA LEU A 27 2.74 -9.95 9.67
C LEU A 27 1.55 -10.80 10.11
N SER A 28 1.74 -12.03 10.56
CA SER A 28 0.61 -12.92 10.89
C SER A 28 -0.31 -12.32 11.96
N PRO A 29 0.20 -11.78 13.09
CA PRO A 29 -0.66 -11.14 14.09
C PRO A 29 -1.33 -9.86 13.57
N VAL A 30 -0.67 -9.14 12.66
CA VAL A 30 -1.15 -7.90 12.03
C VAL A 30 -2.31 -8.20 11.07
N VAL A 31 -2.20 -9.28 10.30
CA VAL A 31 -3.26 -9.78 9.41
C VAL A 31 -4.43 -10.34 10.22
N GLU A 32 -4.17 -11.15 11.24
CA GLU A 32 -5.19 -11.70 12.14
C GLU A 32 -5.93 -10.61 12.93
N ALA A 33 -5.22 -9.56 13.35
CA ALA A 33 -5.80 -8.41 14.03
C ALA A 33 -6.52 -7.42 13.09
N GLY A 34 -6.56 -7.67 11.78
CA GLY A 34 -7.23 -6.81 10.81
C GLY A 34 -6.59 -5.43 10.67
N VAL A 35 -5.27 -5.34 10.80
CA VAL A 35 -4.52 -4.08 10.74
C VAL A 35 -4.57 -3.47 9.34
N TYR A 36 -4.69 -2.14 9.28
CA TYR A 36 -4.88 -1.35 8.07
C TYR A 36 -3.58 -1.21 7.26
N SER A 37 -3.31 -2.14 6.34
CA SER A 37 -2.40 -1.86 5.21
C SER A 37 -3.09 -0.90 4.25
N VAL A 38 -2.40 0.18 3.86
CA VAL A 38 -2.94 1.14 2.88
C VAL A 38 -3.27 0.46 1.55
N LEU A 39 -2.41 -0.45 1.07
CA LEU A 39 -2.69 -1.22 -0.14
C LEU A 39 -3.88 -2.16 0.08
N ALA A 40 -3.90 -2.95 1.16
CA ALA A 40 -4.97 -3.91 1.40
C ALA A 40 -6.33 -3.24 1.65
N GLY A 41 -6.33 -2.03 2.22
CA GLY A 41 -7.53 -1.26 2.50
C GLY A 41 -8.24 -0.77 1.24
N LEU A 42 -7.50 -0.42 0.18
CA LEU A 42 -8.09 0.02 -1.10
C LEU A 42 -8.12 -1.08 -2.16
N PHE A 43 -7.10 -1.95 -2.19
CA PHE A 43 -6.90 -3.02 -3.18
C PHE A 43 -6.71 -4.39 -2.50
N PRO A 44 -7.72 -4.92 -1.79
CA PRO A 44 -7.61 -6.16 -1.01
C PRO A 44 -7.24 -7.37 -1.87
N LYS A 45 -7.69 -7.44 -3.13
CA LYS A 45 -7.36 -8.54 -4.04
C LYS A 45 -5.87 -8.58 -4.38
N ALA A 46 -5.26 -7.42 -4.64
CA ALA A 46 -3.83 -7.33 -4.93
C ALA A 46 -2.99 -7.72 -3.71
N ALA A 47 -3.35 -7.22 -2.52
CA ALA A 47 -2.68 -7.60 -1.28
C ALA A 47 -2.80 -9.11 -0.99
N LEU A 48 -3.97 -9.71 -1.23
CA LEU A 48 -4.17 -11.15 -1.07
C LEU A 48 -3.37 -11.98 -2.08
N ALA A 49 -3.20 -11.52 -3.32
CA ALA A 49 -2.39 -12.21 -4.32
C ALA A 49 -0.92 -12.32 -3.88
N ILE A 50 -0.38 -11.23 -3.32
CA ILE A 50 0.98 -11.21 -2.74
C ILE A 50 1.08 -12.18 -1.56
N ALA A 51 0.16 -12.06 -0.59
CA ALA A 51 0.20 -12.86 0.63
C ALA A 51 0.03 -14.36 0.36
N ARG A 52 -0.81 -14.74 -0.61
CA ARG A 52 -1.09 -16.15 -0.94
C ARG A 52 -0.06 -16.80 -1.84
N SER A 53 0.59 -16.03 -2.71
CA SER A 53 1.55 -16.60 -3.64
C SER A 53 2.84 -17.04 -2.94
N GLY A 54 3.24 -16.35 -1.86
CA GLY A 54 4.56 -16.51 -1.26
C GLY A 54 5.70 -16.19 -2.23
N LYS A 55 5.41 -15.53 -3.36
CA LYS A 55 6.35 -15.23 -4.43
C LYS A 55 6.60 -13.74 -4.52
N SER A 56 7.85 -13.35 -4.72
CA SER A 56 8.23 -11.95 -4.93
C SER A 56 7.59 -11.36 -6.20
N THR A 57 7.34 -12.17 -7.21
CA THR A 57 6.80 -11.74 -8.53
C THR A 57 5.48 -10.98 -8.44
N GLU A 58 4.58 -11.36 -7.53
CA GLU A 58 3.30 -10.65 -7.34
C GLU A 58 3.50 -9.25 -6.75
N SER A 59 4.52 -9.09 -5.90
CA SER A 59 4.92 -7.80 -5.35
C SER A 59 5.70 -6.98 -6.38
N GLU A 60 6.60 -7.61 -7.14
CA GLU A 60 7.41 -6.98 -8.20
C GLU A 60 6.54 -6.36 -9.30
N ARG A 61 5.40 -6.98 -9.63
CA ARG A 61 4.43 -6.38 -10.57
C ARG A 61 3.95 -5.01 -10.12
N LEU A 62 3.86 -4.75 -8.82
CA LEU A 62 3.41 -3.47 -8.26
C LEU A 62 4.52 -2.43 -8.14
N GLU A 63 5.71 -2.67 -8.69
CA GLU A 63 6.87 -1.79 -8.57
C GLU A 63 6.60 -0.32 -8.99
N PRO A 64 5.85 -0.01 -10.06
CA PRO A 64 5.51 1.37 -10.38
C PRO A 64 4.71 2.07 -9.25
N LEU A 65 3.82 1.34 -8.57
CA LEU A 65 3.10 1.85 -7.40
C LEU A 65 4.03 1.99 -6.18
N TRP A 66 4.94 1.05 -5.98
CA TRP A 66 5.95 1.12 -4.92
C TRP A 66 6.89 2.32 -5.09
N ASP A 67 7.22 2.67 -6.34
CA ASP A 67 8.00 3.87 -6.64
C ASP A 67 7.27 5.14 -6.21
N LEU A 68 5.97 5.27 -6.50
CA LEU A 68 5.17 6.37 -5.97
C LEU A 68 5.11 6.38 -4.44
N PHE A 69 4.97 5.21 -3.81
CA PHE A 69 4.94 5.12 -2.34
C PHE A 69 6.25 5.59 -1.71
N ARG A 70 7.41 5.23 -2.29
CA ARG A 70 8.73 5.67 -1.82
C ARG A 70 8.95 7.17 -2.03
N ARG A 71 8.49 7.73 -3.16
CA ARG A 71 8.67 9.16 -3.48
C ARG A 71 7.74 10.08 -2.72
N TYR A 72 6.47 9.70 -2.55
CA TYR A 72 5.42 10.61 -2.06
C TYR A 72 4.77 10.18 -0.75
N GLY A 73 5.13 9.00 -0.23
CA GLY A 73 4.54 8.42 0.97
C GLY A 73 3.20 7.74 0.69
N SER A 74 3.07 6.49 1.14
CA SER A 74 1.97 5.60 0.79
C SER A 74 0.57 6.15 1.18
N VAL A 75 0.44 6.88 2.28
CA VAL A 75 -0.83 7.51 2.71
C VAL A 75 -1.31 8.56 1.71
N ARG A 76 -0.41 9.39 1.16
CA ARG A 76 -0.78 10.45 0.20
C ARG A 76 -1.15 9.87 -1.15
N VAL A 77 -0.46 8.81 -1.56
CA VAL A 77 -0.73 8.09 -2.81
C VAL A 77 -2.04 7.31 -2.71
N ILE A 78 -2.27 6.55 -1.63
CA ILE A 78 -3.50 5.78 -1.48
C ILE A 78 -4.73 6.68 -1.30
N ALA A 79 -4.58 7.83 -0.64
CA ALA A 79 -5.66 8.81 -0.53
C ALA A 79 -6.05 9.36 -1.90
N ALA A 80 -5.07 9.68 -2.76
CA ALA A 80 -5.36 10.09 -4.14
C ALA A 80 -6.06 8.98 -4.93
N ALA A 81 -5.62 7.73 -4.80
CA ALA A 81 -6.28 6.58 -5.43
C ALA A 81 -7.73 6.39 -4.92
N ALA A 82 -7.96 6.57 -3.62
CA ALA A 82 -9.29 6.47 -3.01
C ALA A 82 -10.23 7.60 -3.48
N GLU A 83 -9.71 8.82 -3.61
CA GLU A 83 -10.42 9.97 -4.18
C GLU A 83 -10.78 9.72 -5.66
N MET A 84 -9.83 9.27 -6.48
CA MET A 84 -10.07 8.94 -7.91
C MET A 84 -11.18 7.91 -8.10
N ARG A 85 -11.30 6.97 -7.15
CA ARG A 85 -12.32 5.90 -7.17
C ARG A 85 -13.63 6.29 -6.48
N GLY A 86 -13.76 7.53 -6.01
CA GLY A 86 -14.94 8.02 -5.32
C GLY A 86 -15.26 7.28 -4.01
N LYS A 87 -14.26 6.64 -3.38
CA LYS A 87 -14.43 5.91 -2.11
C LYS A 87 -14.41 6.85 -0.90
N VAL A 88 -13.83 8.03 -1.06
CA VAL A 88 -13.76 9.10 -0.06
C VAL A 88 -14.06 10.45 -0.72
N ALA A 89 -14.54 11.40 0.08
CA ALA A 89 -14.69 12.79 -0.37
C ALA A 89 -13.31 13.46 -0.55
N THR A 90 -13.26 14.54 -1.33
CA THR A 90 -12.07 15.36 -1.52
C THR A 90 -12.22 16.67 -0.74
N PRO A 91 -11.23 17.09 0.08
CA PRO A 91 -9.96 16.41 0.34
C PRO A 91 -10.13 15.18 1.26
N GLY A 92 -9.49 14.06 0.91
CA GLY A 92 -9.57 12.80 1.65
C GLY A 92 -8.66 12.70 2.87
N LEU A 93 -7.80 13.70 3.08
CA LEU A 93 -6.86 13.76 4.22
C LEU A 93 -7.05 15.06 5.01
N PRO A 94 -6.88 15.02 6.35
CA PRO A 94 -6.92 16.23 7.16
C PRO A 94 -5.64 17.06 6.98
N PHE A 95 -5.78 18.38 7.06
CA PHE A 95 -4.63 19.28 7.13
C PHE A 95 -3.69 18.89 8.28
N PRO A 96 -2.34 18.92 8.11
CA PRO A 96 -1.59 19.43 6.95
C PRO A 96 -1.32 18.40 5.84
N LEU A 97 -1.90 17.21 5.91
CA LEU A 97 -1.68 16.17 4.90
C LEU A 97 -2.54 16.43 3.67
N GLN A 98 -1.98 16.15 2.49
CA GLN A 98 -2.67 16.30 1.22
C GLN A 98 -2.37 15.09 0.33
N ALA A 99 -3.41 14.56 -0.32
CA ALA A 99 -3.25 13.56 -1.37
C ALA A 99 -2.33 14.09 -2.49
N ILE A 100 -1.62 13.22 -3.19
CA ILE A 100 -0.78 13.67 -4.32
C ILE A 100 -1.62 14.39 -5.38
N GLN A 101 -1.03 15.41 -6.00
CA GLN A 101 -1.66 16.31 -6.99
C GLN A 101 -0.73 16.48 -8.19
N GLY A 102 -1.24 17.05 -9.28
CA GLY A 102 -0.45 17.34 -10.49
C GLY A 102 0.08 16.09 -11.17
N GLU A 103 1.29 16.17 -11.73
CA GLU A 103 1.92 15.10 -12.50
C GLU A 103 1.97 13.73 -11.74
N PRO A 104 2.32 13.65 -10.44
CA PRO A 104 2.26 12.38 -9.70
C PRO A 104 0.86 11.76 -9.63
N ARG A 105 -0.19 12.60 -9.63
CA ARG A 105 -1.59 12.14 -9.61
C ARG A 105 -1.98 11.57 -10.97
N GLU A 106 -1.53 12.16 -12.06
CA GLU A 106 -1.73 11.65 -13.42
C GLU A 106 -0.99 10.32 -13.61
N ALA A 107 0.27 10.24 -13.17
CA ALA A 107 1.07 9.03 -13.18
C ALA A 107 0.41 7.89 -12.38
N LEU A 108 -0.13 8.20 -11.18
CA LEU A 108 -0.89 7.22 -10.40
C LEU A 108 -2.10 6.68 -11.17
N SER A 109 -2.85 7.55 -11.86
CA SER A 109 -3.99 7.10 -12.66
C SER A 109 -3.59 6.12 -13.76
N ALA A 110 -2.47 6.38 -14.45
CA ALA A 110 -1.94 5.50 -15.48
C ALA A 110 -1.49 4.14 -14.90
N ILE A 111 -0.75 4.16 -13.78
CA ILE A 111 -0.31 2.95 -13.07
C ILE A 111 -1.48 2.11 -12.59
N LEU A 112 -2.53 2.73 -12.02
CA LEU A 112 -3.72 2.00 -11.57
C LEU A 112 -4.44 1.27 -12.71
N ALA A 113 -4.46 1.87 -13.91
CA ALA A 113 -5.02 1.26 -15.10
C ALA A 113 -4.14 0.12 -15.63
N GLU A 114 -2.83 0.34 -15.74
CA GLU A 114 -1.85 -0.66 -16.19
C GLU A 114 -1.83 -1.90 -15.28
N LEU A 115 -1.89 -1.68 -13.96
CA LEU A 115 -1.85 -2.77 -12.98
C LEU A 115 -3.22 -3.44 -12.77
N GLU A 116 -4.26 -2.99 -13.48
CA GLU A 116 -5.64 -3.46 -13.37
C GLU A 116 -6.14 -3.48 -11.91
N LEU A 117 -5.73 -2.48 -11.12
CA LEU A 117 -6.16 -2.38 -9.73
C LEU A 117 -7.62 -1.90 -9.72
N ALA A 118 -8.47 -2.59 -8.96
CA ALA A 118 -9.91 -2.34 -8.86
C ALA A 118 -10.31 -1.94 -7.42
#